data_AF-A0A9P7DB05-F1
#
_entry.id   AF-A0A9P7DB05-F1
#
_cell.length_a   1.000
_cell.length_b   1.000
_cell.length_c   1.000
_cell.angle_alpha   90.00
_cell.angle_beta   90.00
_cell.angle_gamma   90.00
#
_symmetry.space_group_name_H-M   'P 1'
#
loop_
_entity.id
_entity.type
_entity.pdbx_description
1 polymer ?
#
loop_
_entity_poly.entity_id
_entity_poly.type
_entity_poly.pdbx_seq_one_letter_code
_entity_poly.pdbx_strand_id
1 'polypeptide(L)'
;TPLSQNIPRDLHTVIGSFELEPRTQSYICCPACFALYDMSPLPLFCMHQPTPMSQPCHTKLWKMCIICGNQVQHPIRTYLH
;
A
#
# COMPACT_ATOMS: atom_id res chain seq x y z
N THR A 1 -31.09 -36.07 -6.47
CA THR A 1 -29.62 -36.06 -6.26
C THR A 1 -29.31 -35.06 -5.17
N PRO A 2 -28.67 -35.46 -4.05
CA PRO A 2 -28.52 -34.56 -2.91
C PRO A 2 -27.43 -33.54 -3.26
N LEU A 3 -27.83 -32.27 -3.38
CA LEU A 3 -26.95 -31.12 -3.66
C LEU A 3 -25.81 -30.95 -2.64
N SER A 4 -25.87 -31.66 -1.50
CA SER A 4 -24.98 -31.55 -0.36
C SER A 4 -23.62 -32.24 -0.49
N GLN A 5 -23.38 -33.07 -1.50
CA GLN A 5 -22.08 -33.77 -1.65
C GLN A 5 -21.00 -32.93 -2.33
N ASN A 6 -21.38 -31.86 -3.04
CA ASN A 6 -20.45 -30.99 -3.77
C ASN A 6 -20.23 -29.62 -3.10
N ILE A 7 -20.84 -29.40 -1.94
CA ILE A 7 -20.66 -28.15 -1.19
C ILE A 7 -19.44 -28.35 -0.27
N PRO A 8 -18.38 -27.54 -0.42
CA PRO A 8 -17.19 -27.64 0.41
C PRO A 8 -17.57 -27.47 1.88
N ARG A 9 -17.11 -28.39 2.73
CA ARG A 9 -17.45 -28.45 4.16
C ARG A 9 -16.87 -27.28 4.94
N ASP A 10 -15.88 -26.58 4.36
CA ASP A 10 -15.21 -25.42 4.94
C ASP A 10 -15.19 -24.26 3.93
N LEU A 11 -15.70 -23.10 4.36
CA LEU A 11 -15.74 -21.86 3.60
C LEU A 11 -14.34 -21.33 3.29
N HIS A 12 -13.34 -21.57 4.14
CA HIS A 12 -11.97 -21.13 3.89
C HIS A 12 -11.35 -21.82 2.67
N THR A 13 -11.73 -23.08 2.44
CA THR A 13 -11.34 -23.83 1.23
C THR A 13 -11.93 -23.19 -0.02
N VAL A 14 -13.17 -22.70 0.05
CA VAL A 14 -13.81 -21.95 -1.05
C VAL A 14 -13.10 -20.63 -1.28
N ILE A 15 -12.87 -19.85 -0.23
CA ILE A 15 -12.21 -18.54 -0.32
C ILE A 15 -10.84 -18.64 -1.00
N GLY A 16 -10.02 -19.63 -0.59
CA GLY A 16 -8.72 -19.87 -1.21
C GLY A 16 -8.81 -20.41 -2.64
N SER A 17 -9.73 -21.33 -2.92
CA SER A 17 -9.87 -21.95 -4.25
C SER A 17 -10.41 -20.99 -5.32
N PHE A 18 -11.21 -20.02 -4.90
CA PHE A 18 -11.81 -19.01 -5.78
C PHE A 18 -11.06 -17.67 -5.77
N GLU A 19 -9.88 -17.61 -5.13
CA GLU A 19 -9.10 -16.39 -4.96
C GLU A 19 -9.95 -15.20 -4.47
N LEU A 20 -10.90 -15.45 -3.55
CA LEU A 20 -11.84 -14.43 -3.06
C LEU A 20 -11.16 -13.44 -2.10
N GLU A 21 -9.91 -13.70 -1.70
CA GLU A 21 -9.11 -12.78 -0.90
C GLU A 21 -8.50 -11.72 -1.82
N PRO A 22 -8.82 -10.43 -1.64
CA PRO A 22 -8.29 -9.38 -2.48
C PRO A 22 -6.77 -9.27 -2.32
N ARG A 23 -6.05 -9.29 -3.44
CA ARG A 23 -4.61 -8.99 -3.47
C ARG A 23 -4.45 -7.48 -3.37
N THR A 24 -4.05 -7.00 -2.19
CA THR A 24 -3.83 -5.58 -1.96
C THR A 24 -2.40 -5.17 -2.25
N GLN A 25 -2.21 -3.98 -2.84
CA GLN A 25 -0.91 -3.37 -3.05
C GLN A 25 -0.80 -2.08 -2.23
N SER A 26 0.28 -1.97 -1.46
CA SER A 26 0.59 -0.79 -0.67
C SER A 26 1.49 0.16 -1.44
N TYR A 27 1.12 1.43 -1.46
CA TYR A 27 1.85 2.53 -2.07
C TYR A 27 2.21 3.56 -1.01
N ILE A 28 3.31 4.28 -1.23
CA ILE A 28 3.61 5.49 -0.45
C ILE A 28 2.95 6.67 -1.13
N CYS A 29 2.22 7.47 -0.37
CA CYS A 29 1.44 8.58 -0.89
C CYS A 29 2.02 9.91 -0.36
N CYS A 30 2.31 10.84 -1.26
CA CYS A 30 2.71 12.19 -0.83
C CYS A 30 1.57 12.85 -0.05
N PRO A 31 1.81 13.35 1.18
CA PRO A 31 0.74 13.95 1.98
C PRO A 31 0.26 15.30 1.43
N ALA A 32 1.05 15.96 0.56
CA ALA A 32 0.70 17.26 -0.02
C ALA A 32 0.04 17.16 -1.40
N CYS A 33 0.64 16.41 -2.33
CA CYS A 33 0.15 16.32 -3.72
C CYS A 33 -0.47 14.98 -4.10
N PHE A 34 -0.55 14.02 -3.17
CA PHE A 34 -1.17 12.70 -3.36
C PHE A 34 -0.53 11.79 -4.41
N ALA A 35 0.63 12.17 -4.96
CA ALA A 35 1.40 11.29 -5.84
C ALA A 35 1.72 9.96 -5.15
N LEU A 36 1.48 8.87 -5.87
CA LEU A 36 1.73 7.49 -5.42
C LEU A 36 3.09 7.01 -5.90
N TYR A 37 3.75 6.24 -5.05
CA TYR A 37 5.04 5.62 -5.32
C TYR A 37 5.01 4.16 -4.90
N ASP A 38 5.65 3.31 -5.70
CA ASP A 38 5.91 1.92 -5.33
C ASP A 38 6.97 1.83 -4.21
N MET A 39 7.00 0.69 -3.52
CA MET A 39 7.80 0.48 -2.30
C MET A 39 9.32 0.29 -2.54
N SER A 40 9.91 0.69 -3.67
CA SER A 40 11.34 0.50 -3.95
C SER A 40 11.91 1.36 -5.10
N PRO A 41 13.13 1.90 -4.96
CA PRO A 41 13.60 2.74 -3.86
C PRO A 41 12.89 4.11 -3.88
N LEU A 42 12.29 4.48 -2.74
CA LEU A 42 11.55 5.74 -2.63
C LEU A 42 12.50 6.92 -2.36
N PRO A 43 12.30 8.09 -2.99
CA PRO A 43 13.03 9.30 -2.59
C PRO A 43 12.66 9.75 -1.17
N LEU A 44 13.56 10.51 -0.53
CA LEU A 44 13.29 11.13 0.78
C LEU A 44 12.19 12.21 0.70
N PHE A 45 12.09 12.85 -0.46
CA PHE A 45 11.18 13.95 -0.76
C PHE A 45 10.39 13.65 -2.04
N CYS A 46 9.16 14.14 -2.12
CA CYS A 46 8.30 13.98 -3.29
C CYS A 46 8.91 14.71 -4.51
N MET A 47 9.17 13.97 -5.58
CA MET A 47 9.68 14.52 -6.85
C MET A 47 8.56 14.74 -7.87
N HIS A 48 7.30 14.55 -7.49
CA HIS A 48 6.17 14.73 -8.39
C HIS A 48 6.07 16.18 -8.86
N GLN A 49 5.86 16.33 -10.16
CA GLN A 49 5.83 17.59 -10.86
C GLN A 49 4.56 17.59 -11.75
N PRO A 50 3.50 18.33 -11.38
CA PRO A 50 2.21 18.28 -12.09
C PRO A 50 2.29 18.68 -13.57
N THR A 51 3.19 19.61 -13.91
CA THR A 51 3.46 20.04 -15.29
C THR A 51 4.98 20.20 -15.50
N PRO A 52 5.51 20.02 -16.72
CA PRO A 52 6.95 20.10 -16.99
C PRO A 52 7.63 21.42 -16.58
N MET A 53 6.86 22.50 -16.44
CA MET A 53 7.37 23.83 -16.05
C MET A 53 7.20 24.13 -14.55
N SER A 54 6.42 23.33 -13.81
CA SER A 54 6.18 23.53 -12.38
C SER A 54 7.37 23.08 -11.54
N GLN A 55 7.49 23.57 -10.30
CA GLN A 55 8.51 23.05 -9.38
C GLN A 55 8.08 21.67 -8.83
N PRO A 56 9.02 20.76 -8.50
CA PRO A 56 8.68 19.51 -7.84
C PRO A 56 8.12 19.78 -6.43
N CYS A 57 7.22 18.91 -5.97
CA CYS A 57 6.52 19.07 -4.70
C CYS A 57 7.45 19.19 -3.47
N HIS A 58 8.56 18.44 -3.46
CA HIS A 58 9.58 18.42 -2.39
C HIS A 58 9.09 18.14 -0.96
N THR A 59 7.84 17.70 -0.78
CA THR A 59 7.32 17.34 0.54
C THR A 59 7.99 16.06 1.04
N LYS A 60 8.39 16.02 2.32
CA LYS A 60 8.98 14.81 2.94
C LYS A 60 8.02 13.62 2.79
N LEU A 61 8.57 12.45 2.48
CA LEU A 61 7.81 11.20 2.39
C LEU A 61 7.98 10.30 3.62
N TRP A 62 8.98 10.59 4.46
CA TRP A 62 9.35 9.79 5.62
C TRP A 62 9.28 10.57 6.92
N LYS A 63 8.93 9.88 8.00
CA LYS A 63 9.04 10.35 9.39
C LYS A 63 9.90 9.37 10.19
N MET A 64 10.58 9.89 11.20
CA MET A 64 11.27 9.07 12.18
C MET A 64 10.30 8.72 13.30
N CYS A 65 10.26 7.47 13.72
CA CYS A 65 9.46 7.01 14.86
C CYS A 65 10.33 6.15 15.79
N ILE A 66 10.02 6.15 17.08
CA ILE A 66 10.67 5.26 18.04
C ILE A 66 9.75 4.06 18.27
N ILE A 67 10.19 2.87 17.89
CA ILE A 67 9.46 1.61 18.09
C ILE A 67 10.30 0.71 18.98
N CYS A 68 9.76 0.35 20.14
CA CYS A 68 10.45 -0.46 21.15
C CYS A 68 11.86 0.07 21.50
N GLY A 69 12.03 1.39 21.56
CA GLY A 69 13.31 2.05 21.84
C GLY A 69 14.23 2.24 20.62
N ASN A 70 13.90 1.67 19.46
CA ASN A 70 14.67 1.81 18.23
C ASN A 70 14.11 2.92 17.34
N GLN A 71 14.99 3.74 16.76
CA GLN A 71 14.60 4.72 15.74
C GLN A 71 14.42 4.04 14.39
N VAL A 72 13.21 4.13 13.82
CA VAL A 72 12.84 3.52 12.54
C VAL A 72 12.22 4.59 11.63
N GLN A 73 12.64 4.62 10.36
CA GLN A 73 11.96 5.43 9.35
C GLN A 73 10.68 4.74 8.88
N HIS A 74 9.58 5.49 8.90
CA HIS A 74 8.29 5.05 8.37
C HIS A 74 7.76 6.06 7.35
N PRO A 75 7.05 5.60 6.31
CA PRO A 75 6.35 6.51 5.39
C PRO A 75 5.36 7.39 6.16
N ILE A 76 5.23 8.65 5.77
CA ILE A 76 4.29 9.58 6.40
C ILE A 76 2.85 9.14 6.14
N ARG A 77 2.57 8.68 4.92
CA ARG A 77 1.26 8.20 4.49
C ARG A 77 1.42 7.02 3.53
N THR A 78 0.66 5.97 3.79
CA THR A 78 0.51 4.82 2.89
C THR A 78 -0.91 4.82 2.29
N TYR A 79 -1.04 4.28 1.09
CA TYR A 79 -2.31 4.03 0.41
C TYR A 79 -2.40 2.54 0.09
N LEU A 80 -3.52 1.92 0.41
CA LEU A 80 -3.80 0.52 0.13
C LEU A 80 -4.86 0.47 -0.98
N HIS A 81 -4.52 -0.19 -2.09
CA HIS A 81 -5.43 -0.49 -3.20
C HIS A 81 -5.74 -1.98 -3.22
#